data_AF-A0A3M5FMI2-F1
#
_entry.id   AF-A0A3M5FMI2-F1
#
_cell.length_a   1.000
_cell.length_b   1.000
_cell.length_c   1.000
_cell.angle_alpha   90.00
_cell.angle_beta   90.00
_cell.angle_gamma   90.00
#
_symmetry.space_group_name_H-M   'P 1'
#
loop_
_entity.id
_entity.type
_entity.pdbx_description
1 polymer ?
#
loop_
_entity_poly.entity_id
_entity_poly.type
_entity_poly.pdbx_seq_one_letter_code
_entity_poly.pdbx_strand_id
1 'polypeptide(L)'
;MDCYLCSEPLTFQNDSGEHIIPNSIGGKREVKGFICGACNGAAGETWDSDLAKQFNKLALFFRVVRDRGENRSEVIETTAGEKLIYGKNSLKFFAPVITQELRGAGIHLQISANNMKQAREILKGLKRTYPTLDAEKLLADATVQPKYPDGYFQFEFSFGGLSVGKSFVKSALALLSAIGIKPKICERANAYLLDDGEPCFGYYYHPHDLIITRPVGMPIHCICVKGNKAARTIQAYLEYFGILRIVISLSADYEGDDFKHSYAIDPTKGEEFAVDFDLDFDELEIRKIYE
;
A
#
# COMPACT_ATOMS: atom_id res chain seq x y z
N MET A 1 -24.59 -1.36 -19.22
CA MET A 1 -23.83 -1.56 -17.97
C MET A 1 -22.98 -0.33 -17.89
N ASP A 2 -23.11 0.41 -16.80
CA ASP A 2 -22.67 1.80 -16.75
C ASP A 2 -21.60 1.92 -15.67
N CYS A 3 -20.68 2.87 -15.85
CA CYS A 3 -19.63 3.14 -14.90
C CYS A 3 -20.25 3.46 -13.54
N TYR A 4 -19.83 2.75 -12.50
CA TYR A 4 -20.36 2.97 -11.15
C TYR A 4 -20.22 4.42 -10.68
N LEU A 5 -19.08 5.07 -11.01
CA LEU A 5 -18.74 6.40 -10.50
C LEU A 5 -19.38 7.55 -11.29
N CYS A 6 -19.40 7.50 -12.62
CA CYS A 6 -19.94 8.59 -13.44
C CYS A 6 -21.26 8.27 -14.16
N SER A 7 -21.75 7.03 -14.07
CA SER A 7 -22.96 6.54 -14.76
C SER A 7 -22.90 6.60 -16.31
N GLU A 8 -21.75 6.90 -16.90
CA GLU A 8 -21.55 6.78 -18.35
C GLU A 8 -21.57 5.32 -18.80
N PRO A 9 -22.16 4.98 -19.96
CA PRO A 9 -22.17 3.62 -20.48
C PRO A 9 -20.76 3.04 -20.64
N LEU A 10 -20.56 1.81 -20.18
CA LEU A 10 -19.34 1.05 -20.43
C LEU A 10 -19.40 0.38 -21.80
N THR A 11 -18.28 0.52 -22.50
CA THR A 11 -18.00 -0.01 -23.84
C THR A 11 -16.68 -0.76 -23.77
N PHE A 12 -16.38 -1.58 -24.78
CA PHE A 12 -15.09 -2.27 -24.85
C PHE A 12 -13.87 -1.32 -24.81
N GLN A 13 -14.02 -0.05 -25.22
CA GLN A 13 -12.93 0.92 -25.27
C GLN A 13 -12.67 1.65 -23.95
N ASN A 14 -13.71 1.89 -23.15
CA ASN A 14 -13.60 2.65 -21.90
C ASN A 14 -13.71 1.78 -20.65
N ASP A 15 -14.13 0.51 -20.76
CA ASP A 15 -14.22 -0.42 -19.63
C ASP A 15 -12.83 -0.78 -19.09
N SER A 16 -12.57 -0.38 -17.84
CA SER A 16 -11.27 -0.57 -17.19
C SER A 16 -11.28 -1.80 -16.30
N GLY A 17 -10.17 -2.53 -16.29
CA GLY A 17 -9.93 -3.58 -15.29
C GLY A 17 -9.55 -2.94 -13.97
N GLU A 18 -10.49 -2.89 -13.02
CA GLU A 18 -10.24 -2.38 -11.68
C GLU A 18 -9.69 -3.47 -10.78
N HIS A 19 -8.50 -3.28 -10.19
CA HIS A 19 -8.00 -4.23 -9.21
C HIS A 19 -8.87 -4.21 -7.94
N ILE A 20 -9.38 -5.36 -7.52
CA ILE A 20 -10.23 -5.46 -6.31
C ILE A 20 -9.45 -5.00 -5.07
N ILE A 21 -8.20 -5.44 -4.93
CA ILE A 21 -7.22 -4.90 -3.98
C ILE A 21 -6.27 -4.02 -4.80
N PRO A 22 -5.89 -2.80 -4.38
CA PRO A 22 -5.02 -1.96 -5.19
C PRO A 22 -3.69 -2.63 -5.55
N ASN A 23 -3.31 -2.56 -6.83
CA ASN A 23 -2.05 -3.13 -7.32
C ASN A 23 -0.81 -2.52 -6.64
N SER A 24 -0.89 -1.28 -6.13
CA SER A 24 0.19 -0.63 -5.36
C SER A 24 0.59 -1.41 -4.10
N ILE A 25 -0.35 -2.17 -3.54
CA ILE A 25 -0.16 -3.02 -2.36
C ILE A 25 -0.24 -4.52 -2.67
N GLY A 26 -0.15 -4.90 -3.96
CA GLY A 26 0.02 -6.29 -4.37
C GLY A 26 -1.23 -7.00 -4.90
N GLY A 27 -2.34 -6.30 -5.07
CA GLY A 27 -3.53 -6.88 -5.68
C GLY A 27 -3.31 -7.38 -7.11
N LYS A 28 -3.98 -8.49 -7.45
CA LYS A 28 -3.82 -9.22 -8.73
C LYS A 28 -5.08 -9.24 -9.57
N ARG A 29 -6.21 -9.59 -8.96
CA ARG A 29 -7.47 -9.77 -9.66
C ARG A 29 -8.11 -8.44 -10.04
N GLU A 30 -8.39 -8.28 -11.32
CA GLU A 30 -9.17 -7.17 -11.87
C GLU A 30 -10.64 -7.57 -12.09
N VAL A 31 -11.53 -6.59 -12.01
CA VAL A 31 -12.94 -6.69 -12.40
C VAL A 31 -13.24 -5.72 -13.53
N LYS A 32 -13.94 -6.21 -14.56
CA LYS A 32 -14.47 -5.43 -15.68
C LYS A 32 -15.96 -5.21 -15.54
N GLY A 33 -16.52 -4.25 -16.28
CA GLY A 33 -17.93 -3.89 -16.19
C GLY A 33 -18.28 -3.08 -14.94
N PHE A 34 -17.28 -2.54 -14.24
CA PHE A 34 -17.46 -1.82 -12.98
C PHE A 34 -17.25 -0.32 -13.12
N ILE A 35 -16.10 0.12 -13.66
CA ILE A 35 -15.75 1.53 -13.81
C ILE A 35 -15.06 1.81 -15.15
N CYS A 36 -15.21 3.03 -15.66
CA CYS A 36 -14.54 3.45 -16.87
C CYS A 36 -13.08 3.86 -16.60
N GLY A 37 -12.25 3.90 -17.64
CA GLY A 37 -10.83 4.27 -17.55
C GLY A 37 -10.58 5.67 -16.98
N ALA A 38 -11.46 6.64 -17.27
CA ALA A 38 -11.33 7.99 -16.72
C ALA A 38 -11.54 8.03 -15.21
N CYS A 39 -12.61 7.38 -14.71
CA CYS A 39 -12.87 7.31 -13.27
C CYS A 39 -11.83 6.45 -12.54
N ASN A 40 -11.38 5.34 -13.15
CA ASN A 40 -10.30 4.53 -12.58
C ASN A 40 -9.01 5.36 -12.46
N GLY A 41 -8.60 6.07 -13.52
CA GLY A 41 -7.44 6.95 -13.49
C GLY A 41 -7.53 8.04 -12.41
N ALA A 42 -8.69 8.72 -12.31
CA ALA A 42 -8.90 9.75 -11.30
C ALA A 42 -8.82 9.22 -9.86
N ALA A 43 -9.43 8.05 -9.59
CA ALA A 43 -9.29 7.38 -8.29
C ALA A 43 -7.84 6.93 -8.04
N GLY A 44 -7.14 6.49 -9.09
CA GLY A 44 -5.73 6.11 -9.07
C GLY A 44 -4.79 7.26 -8.71
N GLU A 45 -5.08 8.48 -9.16
CA GLU A 45 -4.31 9.69 -8.87
C GLU A 45 -4.62 10.28 -7.48
N THR A 46 -5.80 10.00 -6.93
CA THR A 46 -6.28 10.56 -5.66
C THR A 46 -6.36 9.51 -4.57
N TRP A 47 -7.45 8.74 -4.52
CA TRP A 47 -7.79 7.80 -3.45
C TRP A 47 -6.73 6.71 -3.29
N ASP A 48 -6.34 6.07 -4.39
CA ASP A 48 -5.41 4.95 -4.35
C ASP A 48 -3.95 5.43 -4.24
N SER A 49 -3.64 6.65 -4.71
CA SER A 49 -2.31 7.22 -4.56
C SER A 49 -2.00 7.54 -3.11
N ASP A 50 -2.99 8.03 -2.36
CA ASP A 50 -2.87 8.27 -0.92
C ASP A 50 -2.73 6.96 -0.15
N LEU A 51 -3.52 5.94 -0.50
CA LEU A 51 -3.36 4.60 0.05
C LEU A 51 -1.95 4.06 -0.23
N ALA A 52 -1.49 4.15 -1.47
CA ALA A 52 -0.18 3.66 -1.88
C ALA A 52 0.95 4.31 -1.07
N LYS A 53 0.90 5.63 -0.83
CA LYS A 53 1.90 6.35 -0.02
C LYS A 53 1.95 5.84 1.41
N GLN A 54 0.80 5.63 2.04
CA GLN A 54 0.71 5.16 3.43
C GLN A 54 1.27 3.75 3.60
N PHE A 55 1.01 2.87 2.64
CA PHE A 55 1.42 1.47 2.71
C PHE A 55 2.77 1.17 2.06
N ASN A 56 3.40 2.12 1.37
CA ASN A 56 4.61 1.82 0.57
C ASN A 56 5.76 1.23 1.42
N LYS A 57 5.96 1.73 2.65
CA LYS A 57 6.97 1.19 3.58
C LYS A 57 6.69 -0.28 3.93
N LEU A 58 5.44 -0.65 4.19
CA LEU A 58 5.04 -2.05 4.43
C LEU A 58 5.19 -2.89 3.16
N ALA A 59 4.84 -2.33 2.00
CA ALA A 59 4.98 -3.02 0.73
C ALA A 59 6.46 -3.35 0.41
N LEU A 60 7.38 -2.43 0.73
CA LEU A 60 8.83 -2.67 0.64
C LEU A 60 9.29 -3.72 1.66
N PHE A 61 8.81 -3.63 2.91
CA PHE A 61 9.16 -4.55 3.99
C PHE A 61 8.75 -6.00 3.70
N PHE A 62 7.50 -6.20 3.28
CA PHE A 62 6.97 -7.51 2.91
C PHE A 62 7.34 -7.94 1.49
N ARG A 63 8.13 -7.13 0.77
CA ARG A 63 8.58 -7.39 -0.60
C ARG A 63 7.43 -7.72 -1.56
N VAL A 64 6.35 -6.95 -1.44
CA VAL A 64 5.11 -7.18 -2.16
C VAL A 64 5.33 -7.38 -3.66
N VAL A 65 4.66 -8.39 -4.21
CA VAL A 65 4.67 -8.69 -5.64
C VAL A 65 3.46 -8.01 -6.27
N ARG A 66 3.70 -6.94 -7.03
CA ARG A 66 2.67 -6.21 -7.76
C ARG A 66 2.27 -6.94 -9.04
N ASP A 67 1.04 -6.78 -9.51
CA ASP A 67 0.63 -7.19 -10.85
C ASP A 67 1.40 -6.38 -11.91
N ARG A 68 1.53 -5.07 -11.68
CA ARG A 68 2.23 -4.14 -12.58
C ARG A 68 3.15 -3.18 -11.82
N GLY A 69 4.34 -2.97 -12.36
CA GLY A 69 5.33 -2.04 -11.82
C GLY A 69 6.00 -2.54 -10.52
N GLU A 70 6.78 -1.68 -9.88
CA GLU A 70 7.49 -1.98 -8.63
C GLU A 70 7.20 -0.91 -7.56
N ASN A 71 7.33 -1.26 -6.28
CA ASN A 71 7.23 -0.28 -5.20
C ASN A 71 8.40 0.70 -5.25
N ARG A 72 8.09 1.99 -5.08
CA ARG A 72 9.10 3.05 -5.10
C ARG A 72 9.98 2.92 -3.86
N SER A 73 11.29 3.07 -4.01
CA SER A 73 12.17 3.17 -2.83
C SER A 73 11.88 4.44 -2.02
N GLU A 74 11.99 4.33 -0.70
CA GLU A 74 11.79 5.42 0.25
C GLU A 74 13.11 5.91 0.82
N VAL A 75 13.14 7.15 1.30
CA VAL A 75 14.23 7.62 2.17
C VAL A 75 13.76 7.46 3.61
N ILE A 76 14.52 6.72 4.40
CA ILE A 76 14.27 6.50 5.83
C ILE A 76 15.43 7.03 6.64
N GLU A 77 15.20 7.29 7.92
CA GLU A 77 16.21 7.75 8.86
C GLU A 77 16.29 6.75 10.03
N THR A 78 17.51 6.52 10.52
CA THR A 78 17.73 5.71 11.72
C THR A 78 17.62 6.57 12.97
N THR A 79 17.48 5.95 14.14
CA THR A 79 17.55 6.66 15.43
C THR A 79 18.91 7.30 15.71
N ALA A 80 19.95 6.97 14.94
CA ALA A 80 21.26 7.62 14.99
C ALA A 80 21.41 8.78 13.98
N GLY A 81 20.35 9.11 13.22
CA GLY A 81 20.33 10.17 12.22
C GLY A 81 20.91 9.78 10.86
N GLU A 82 21.16 8.48 10.61
CA GLU A 82 21.65 8.04 9.30
C GLU A 82 20.50 7.92 8.30
N LYS A 83 20.62 8.60 7.16
CA LYS A 83 19.64 8.53 6.07
C LYS A 83 19.97 7.39 5.11
N LEU A 84 18.96 6.58 4.79
CA LEU A 84 19.08 5.39 3.94
C LEU A 84 18.05 5.43 2.81
N ILE A 85 18.42 4.93 1.63
CA ILE A 85 17.51 4.57 0.55
C ILE A 85 17.04 3.15 0.81
N TYR A 86 15.78 3.02 1.20
CA TYR A 86 15.09 1.76 1.48
C TYR A 86 14.32 1.29 0.25
N GLY A 87 14.82 0.22 -0.38
CA GLY A 87 14.18 -0.42 -1.52
C GLY A 87 13.79 -1.87 -1.19
N LYS A 88 12.96 -2.45 -2.05
CA LYS A 88 12.38 -3.79 -1.88
C LYS A 88 13.42 -4.88 -1.58
N ASN A 89 14.54 -4.84 -2.29
CA ASN A 89 15.65 -5.80 -2.16
C ASN A 89 16.99 -5.11 -1.89
N SER A 90 16.98 -3.85 -1.43
CA SER A 90 18.23 -3.11 -1.22
C SER A 90 18.11 -2.07 -0.13
N LEU A 91 19.17 -1.92 0.65
CA LEU A 91 19.34 -0.82 1.59
C LEU A 91 20.69 -0.16 1.30
N LYS A 92 20.70 1.16 1.12
CA LYS A 92 21.91 1.92 0.76
C LYS A 92 21.97 3.20 1.58
N PHE A 93 23.16 3.68 1.91
CA PHE A 93 23.30 4.99 2.52
C PHE A 93 22.88 6.07 1.52
N PHE A 94 22.09 7.06 1.97
CA PHE A 94 21.55 8.09 1.10
C PHE A 94 22.65 8.94 0.45
N ALA A 95 23.66 9.29 1.25
CA ALA A 95 24.81 10.06 0.83
C ALA A 95 26.11 9.33 1.17
N PRO A 96 27.17 9.50 0.36
CA PRO A 96 28.51 9.09 0.76
C PRO A 96 29.01 9.95 1.91
N VAL A 97 29.93 9.41 2.71
CA VAL A 97 30.59 10.15 3.80
C VAL A 97 31.99 10.52 3.35
N ILE A 98 32.38 11.78 3.53
CA ILE A 98 33.73 12.28 3.29
C ILE A 98 34.16 13.00 4.57
N THR A 99 35.14 12.45 5.29
CA THR A 99 35.75 13.11 6.43
C THR A 99 37.13 13.65 6.04
N GLN A 100 37.44 14.84 6.52
CA GLN A 100 38.71 15.52 6.28
C GLN A 100 39.35 15.85 7.62
N GLU A 101 40.59 15.40 7.81
CA GLU A 101 41.42 15.72 8.96
C GLU A 101 42.71 16.41 8.51
N LEU A 102 43.12 17.46 9.22
CA LEU A 102 44.46 18.03 9.06
C LEU A 102 45.45 17.09 9.77
N ARG A 103 46.45 16.61 9.03
CA ARG A 103 47.58 15.84 9.60
C ARG A 103 48.88 16.49 9.15
N GLY A 104 49.45 17.29 10.04
CA GLY A 104 50.68 18.06 9.77
C GLY A 104 50.47 19.08 8.65
N ALA A 105 51.30 19.01 7.60
CA ALA A 105 51.21 19.87 6.42
C ALA A 105 50.24 19.34 5.34
N GLY A 106 49.59 18.19 5.58
CA GLY A 106 48.70 17.53 4.62
C GLY A 106 47.28 17.38 5.16
N ILE A 107 46.40 16.92 4.28
CA ILE A 107 45.06 16.47 4.64
C ILE A 107 44.96 14.96 4.54
N HIS A 108 44.23 14.35 5.46
CA HIS A 108 43.82 12.97 5.40
C HIS A 108 42.32 12.94 5.07
N LEU A 109 41.95 12.22 4.00
CA LEU A 109 40.56 12.07 3.55
C LEU A 109 40.14 10.62 3.76
N GLN A 110 39.03 10.40 4.48
CA GLN A 110 38.36 9.10 4.47
C GLN A 110 37.06 9.22 3.70
N ILE A 111 36.83 8.31 2.76
CA ILE A 111 35.69 8.32 1.86
C ILE A 111 34.96 6.99 2.00
N SER A 112 33.67 7.06 2.29
CA SER A 112 32.76 5.92 2.28
C SER A 112 31.71 6.14 1.21
N ALA A 113 31.57 5.20 0.28
CA ALA A 113 30.63 5.24 -0.82
C ALA A 113 29.89 3.90 -0.94
N ASN A 114 28.69 3.91 -1.52
CA ASN A 114 27.87 2.71 -1.70
C ASN A 114 28.46 1.72 -2.72
N ASN A 115 29.34 2.16 -3.62
CA ASN A 115 30.01 1.33 -4.61
C ASN A 115 31.20 2.05 -5.27
N MET A 116 32.03 1.29 -6.00
CA MET A 116 33.22 1.81 -6.69
C MET A 116 32.92 2.84 -7.78
N LYS A 117 31.73 2.81 -8.40
CA LYS A 117 31.34 3.85 -9.37
C LYS A 117 31.18 5.19 -8.66
N GLN A 118 30.45 5.21 -7.54
CA GLN A 118 30.27 6.41 -6.72
C GLN A 118 31.60 6.89 -6.12
N ALA A 119 32.46 5.98 -5.65
CA ALA A 119 33.80 6.34 -5.16
C ALA A 119 34.63 7.07 -6.22
N ARG A 120 34.62 6.56 -7.47
CA ARG A 120 35.31 7.21 -8.60
C ARG A 120 34.75 8.60 -8.91
N GLU A 121 33.43 8.78 -8.86
CA GLU A 121 32.78 10.08 -9.07
C GLU A 121 33.18 11.10 -7.99
N ILE A 122 33.22 10.67 -6.72
CA ILE A 122 33.68 11.50 -5.60
C ILE A 122 35.14 11.94 -5.80
N LEU A 123 36.03 10.99 -6.12
CA LEU A 123 37.46 11.29 -6.32
C LEU A 123 37.70 12.22 -7.52
N LYS A 124 36.92 12.09 -8.60
CA LYS A 124 36.95 13.05 -9.72
C LYS A 124 36.58 14.46 -9.27
N GLY A 125 35.59 14.58 -8.38
CA GLY A 125 35.21 15.85 -7.77
C GLY A 125 36.33 16.41 -6.90
N LEU A 126 36.88 15.60 -5.99
CA LEU A 126 37.95 16.00 -5.08
C LEU A 126 39.24 16.40 -5.81
N LYS A 127 39.55 15.78 -6.96
CA LYS A 127 40.71 16.16 -7.78
C LYS A 127 40.65 17.62 -8.27
N ARG A 128 39.46 18.22 -8.39
CA ARG A 128 39.32 19.64 -8.73
C ARG A 128 39.79 20.55 -7.58
N THR A 129 39.52 20.14 -6.35
CA THR A 129 39.92 20.85 -5.13
C THR A 129 41.36 20.54 -4.73
N TYR A 130 41.81 19.31 -4.98
CA TYR A 130 43.14 18.79 -4.65
C TYR A 130 43.82 18.21 -5.90
N PRO A 131 44.44 19.04 -6.76
CA PRO A 131 44.99 18.59 -8.04
C PRO A 131 46.09 17.52 -7.94
N THR A 132 46.79 17.45 -6.81
CA THR A 132 47.86 16.49 -6.53
C THR A 132 47.33 15.10 -6.11
N LEU A 133 46.02 14.94 -5.95
CA LEU A 133 45.38 13.68 -5.58
C LEU A 133 45.47 12.66 -6.72
N ASP A 134 46.06 11.49 -6.44
CA ASP A 134 46.11 10.35 -7.34
C ASP A 134 44.87 9.45 -7.14
N ALA A 135 43.83 9.70 -7.94
CA ALA A 135 42.56 9.02 -7.82
C ALA A 135 42.64 7.52 -8.17
N GLU A 136 43.51 7.12 -9.10
CA GLU A 136 43.62 5.73 -9.52
C GLU A 136 44.30 4.90 -8.43
N LYS A 137 45.36 5.43 -7.82
CA LYS A 137 45.99 4.79 -6.67
C LYS A 137 45.03 4.64 -5.48
N LEU A 138 44.28 5.69 -5.16
CA LEU A 138 43.29 5.65 -4.08
C LEU A 138 42.15 4.65 -4.35
N LEU A 139 41.72 4.50 -5.60
CA LEU A 139 40.73 3.48 -5.98
C LEU A 139 41.31 2.06 -5.90
N ALA A 140 42.60 1.88 -6.18
CA ALA A 140 43.26 0.57 -6.08
C ALA A 140 43.41 0.12 -4.62
N ASP A 141 43.64 1.06 -3.70
CA ASP A 141 43.75 0.81 -2.27
C ASP A 141 42.37 0.74 -1.56
N ALA A 142 41.27 0.96 -2.29
CA ALA A 142 39.93 0.97 -1.72
C ALA A 142 39.48 -0.42 -1.27
N THR A 143 38.94 -0.51 -0.06
CA THR A 143 38.41 -1.77 0.50
C THR A 143 36.89 -1.80 0.40
N VAL A 144 36.35 -2.90 -0.14
CA VAL A 144 34.91 -3.16 -0.14
C VAL A 144 34.58 -3.95 1.13
N GLN A 145 33.79 -3.35 2.01
CA GLN A 145 33.36 -3.96 3.25
C GLN A 145 31.88 -3.68 3.52
N PRO A 146 31.14 -4.63 4.12
CA PRO A 146 29.77 -4.37 4.56
C PRO A 146 29.78 -3.36 5.70
N LYS A 147 28.94 -2.32 5.59
CA LYS A 147 28.64 -1.40 6.69
C LYS A 147 27.16 -1.53 7.01
N TYR A 148 26.86 -1.80 8.27
CA TYR A 148 25.51 -1.71 8.80
C TYR A 148 25.24 -0.28 9.29
N PRO A 149 24.01 0.21 9.13
CA PRO A 149 23.63 1.46 9.76
C PRO A 149 23.57 1.32 11.28
N ASP A 150 23.88 2.42 11.96
CA ASP A 150 23.76 2.58 13.39
C ASP A 150 22.32 2.93 13.78
N GLY A 151 21.90 2.46 14.95
CA GLY A 151 20.55 2.69 15.48
C GLY A 151 19.46 1.81 14.84
N TYR A 152 18.21 2.11 15.16
CA TYR A 152 17.04 1.39 14.67
C TYR A 152 16.41 2.12 13.48
N PHE A 153 15.74 1.39 12.58
CA PHE A 153 14.92 2.02 11.54
C PHE A 153 13.70 2.68 12.16
N GLN A 154 13.48 3.95 11.83
CA GLN A 154 12.30 4.67 12.26
C GLN A 154 11.26 4.66 11.14
N PHE A 155 10.16 3.94 11.35
CA PHE A 155 9.00 3.98 10.47
C PHE A 155 7.87 4.73 11.16
N GLU A 156 7.48 5.85 10.56
CA GLU A 156 6.23 6.51 10.89
C GLU A 156 5.15 6.04 9.92
N PHE A 157 4.06 5.52 10.49
CA PHE A 157 2.88 5.07 9.77
C PHE A 157 1.69 5.94 10.17
N SER A 158 0.93 6.37 9.16
CA SER A 158 -0.37 6.99 9.31
C SER A 158 -1.29 6.30 8.34
N PHE A 159 -2.37 5.68 8.84
CA PHE A 159 -3.28 4.88 8.05
C PHE A 159 -4.66 5.53 7.98
N GLY A 160 -5.24 5.53 6.78
CA GLY A 160 -6.59 5.96 6.48
C GLY A 160 -6.74 7.46 6.19
N GLY A 161 -7.85 8.03 6.64
CA GLY A 161 -8.31 9.36 6.23
C GLY A 161 -9.35 9.29 5.11
N LEU A 162 -10.10 10.40 4.92
CA LEU A 162 -11.28 10.44 4.05
C LEU A 162 -10.99 10.14 2.57
N SER A 163 -9.80 10.43 2.05
CA SER A 163 -9.42 10.09 0.67
C SER A 163 -9.18 8.58 0.52
N VAL A 164 -8.39 8.01 1.44
CA VAL A 164 -8.04 6.58 1.46
C VAL A 164 -9.27 5.71 1.74
N GLY A 165 -10.20 6.20 2.56
CA GLY A 165 -11.50 5.57 2.80
C GLY A 165 -12.27 5.27 1.52
N LYS A 166 -12.21 6.17 0.52
CA LYS A 166 -12.85 5.94 -0.77
C LYS A 166 -12.24 4.76 -1.53
N SER A 167 -10.93 4.51 -1.37
CA SER A 167 -10.26 3.31 -1.91
C SER A 167 -10.77 2.03 -1.23
N PHE A 168 -10.96 2.04 0.10
CA PHE A 168 -11.52 0.89 0.84
C PHE A 168 -12.91 0.51 0.35
N VAL A 169 -13.80 1.50 0.24
CA VAL A 169 -15.18 1.29 -0.21
C VAL A 169 -15.20 0.85 -1.67
N LYS A 170 -14.40 1.48 -2.54
CA LYS A 170 -14.25 1.06 -3.95
C LYS A 170 -13.82 -0.41 -4.07
N SER A 171 -12.85 -0.84 -3.27
CA SER A 171 -12.39 -2.23 -3.21
C SER A 171 -13.51 -3.22 -2.84
N ALA A 172 -14.35 -2.88 -1.86
CA ALA A 172 -15.49 -3.72 -1.48
C ALA A 172 -16.56 -3.78 -2.57
N LEU A 173 -16.87 -2.65 -3.21
CA LEU A 173 -17.81 -2.58 -4.32
C LEU A 173 -17.30 -3.30 -5.58
N ALA A 174 -15.99 -3.26 -5.84
CA ALA A 174 -15.36 -4.02 -6.91
C ALA A 174 -15.56 -5.54 -6.71
N LEU A 175 -15.44 -6.02 -5.45
CA LEU A 175 -15.73 -7.42 -5.13
C LEU A 175 -17.21 -7.78 -5.31
N LEU A 176 -18.14 -6.90 -4.89
CA LEU A 176 -19.58 -7.09 -5.16
C LEU A 176 -19.87 -7.20 -6.66
N SER A 177 -19.30 -6.29 -7.45
CA SER A 177 -19.44 -6.31 -8.90
C SER A 177 -18.91 -7.62 -9.51
N ALA A 178 -17.78 -8.11 -9.00
CA ALA A 178 -17.16 -9.36 -9.47
C ALA A 178 -18.03 -10.61 -9.23
N ILE A 179 -18.93 -10.58 -8.24
CA ILE A 179 -19.91 -11.64 -7.97
C ILE A 179 -21.30 -11.36 -8.58
N GLY A 180 -21.42 -10.34 -9.41
CA GLY A 180 -22.65 -10.01 -10.13
C GLY A 180 -23.66 -9.17 -9.33
N ILE A 181 -23.29 -8.69 -8.14
CA ILE A 181 -24.13 -7.80 -7.33
C ILE A 181 -23.87 -6.37 -7.75
N LYS A 182 -24.94 -5.66 -8.15
CA LYS A 182 -24.85 -4.27 -8.63
C LYS A 182 -24.44 -3.34 -7.48
N PRO A 183 -23.28 -2.66 -7.55
CA PRO A 183 -22.83 -1.76 -6.48
C PRO A 183 -23.80 -0.62 -6.14
N LYS A 184 -24.64 -0.20 -7.10
CA LYS A 184 -25.62 0.88 -6.91
C LYS A 184 -26.69 0.60 -5.85
N ILE A 185 -26.87 -0.65 -5.41
CA ILE A 185 -27.78 -0.98 -4.30
C ILE A 185 -27.20 -0.61 -2.92
N CYS A 186 -25.94 -0.18 -2.85
CA CYS A 186 -25.26 0.20 -1.62
C CYS A 186 -25.40 1.71 -1.37
N GLU A 187 -26.54 2.12 -0.80
CA GLU A 187 -26.90 3.52 -0.57
C GLU A 187 -25.88 4.29 0.27
N ARG A 188 -25.31 3.68 1.33
CA ARG A 188 -24.28 4.32 2.16
C ARG A 188 -22.98 4.52 1.38
N ALA A 189 -22.61 3.53 0.56
CA ALA A 189 -21.43 3.63 -0.30
C ALA A 189 -21.61 4.67 -1.42
N ASN A 190 -22.81 4.74 -2.00
CA ASN A 190 -23.17 5.77 -2.99
C ASN A 190 -23.03 7.17 -2.38
N ALA A 191 -23.65 7.40 -1.21
CA ALA A 191 -23.62 8.69 -0.54
C ALA A 191 -22.18 9.16 -0.32
N TYR A 192 -21.31 8.30 0.21
CA TYR A 192 -19.91 8.64 0.50
C TYR A 192 -19.04 8.87 -0.76
N LEU A 193 -19.23 8.04 -1.80
CA LEU A 193 -18.37 8.10 -3.00
C LEU A 193 -18.85 9.13 -4.03
N LEU A 194 -20.15 9.40 -4.10
CA LEU A 194 -20.78 10.14 -5.19
C LEU A 194 -21.38 11.49 -4.73
N ASP A 195 -21.86 11.56 -3.48
CA ASP A 195 -22.68 12.68 -3.00
C ASP A 195 -22.05 13.43 -1.80
N ASP A 196 -20.74 13.27 -1.58
CA ASP A 196 -19.98 13.84 -0.44
C ASP A 196 -20.61 13.56 0.94
N GLY A 197 -21.28 12.41 1.08
CA GLY A 197 -21.84 11.92 2.32
C GLY A 197 -20.79 11.47 3.34
N GLU A 198 -21.26 11.08 4.52
CA GLU A 198 -20.40 10.62 5.62
C GLU A 198 -19.69 9.30 5.28
N PRO A 199 -18.47 9.08 5.81
CA PRO A 199 -17.77 7.80 5.70
C PRO A 199 -18.62 6.63 6.18
N CYS A 200 -18.65 5.56 5.40
CA CYS A 200 -19.35 4.34 5.73
C CYS A 200 -18.41 3.22 6.18
N PHE A 201 -17.32 3.57 6.87
CA PHE A 201 -16.32 2.62 7.37
C PHE A 201 -15.73 3.05 8.71
N GLY A 202 -15.18 2.08 9.46
CA GLY A 202 -14.45 2.30 10.70
C GLY A 202 -13.38 1.24 10.95
N TYR A 203 -12.51 1.50 11.92
CA TYR A 203 -11.37 0.62 12.21
C TYR A 203 -11.75 -0.47 13.21
N TYR A 204 -11.33 -1.71 12.92
CA TYR A 204 -11.73 -2.87 13.71
C TYR A 204 -10.54 -3.54 14.38
N TYR A 205 -10.28 -3.14 15.63
CA TYR A 205 -9.22 -3.71 16.48
C TYR A 205 -9.79 -4.43 17.72
N HIS A 206 -11.01 -4.94 17.62
CA HIS A 206 -11.61 -5.72 18.69
C HIS A 206 -10.91 -7.08 18.88
N PRO A 207 -10.99 -7.69 20.08
CA PRO A 207 -10.37 -8.99 20.37
C PRO A 207 -10.96 -10.16 19.57
N HIS A 208 -12.19 -10.00 19.07
CA HIS A 208 -12.83 -11.01 18.25
C HIS A 208 -12.29 -10.93 16.82
N ASP A 209 -11.77 -12.04 16.31
CA ASP A 209 -11.25 -12.10 14.95
C ASP A 209 -12.36 -12.48 13.97
N LEU A 210 -12.59 -11.64 12.96
CA LEU A 210 -13.62 -11.87 11.95
C LEU A 210 -13.20 -12.93 10.93
N ILE A 211 -11.91 -13.25 10.81
CA ILE A 211 -11.42 -14.31 9.91
C ILE A 211 -11.32 -15.62 10.68
N ILE A 212 -12.21 -16.56 10.37
CA ILE A 212 -12.29 -17.87 11.04
C ILE A 212 -11.09 -18.74 10.68
N THR A 213 -10.73 -18.81 9.39
CA THR A 213 -9.62 -19.64 8.90
C THR A 213 -8.37 -18.79 8.66
N ARG A 214 -7.99 -17.98 9.66
CA ARG A 214 -6.84 -17.07 9.53
C ARG A 214 -5.55 -17.85 9.30
N PRO A 215 -4.79 -17.57 8.22
CA PRO A 215 -3.49 -18.19 8.04
C PRO A 215 -2.47 -17.61 9.03
N VAL A 216 -1.56 -18.47 9.50
CA VAL A 216 -0.51 -18.11 10.46
C VAL A 216 0.78 -17.77 9.71
N GLY A 217 1.46 -16.70 10.15
CA GLY A 217 2.82 -16.38 9.69
C GLY A 217 2.92 -15.74 8.30
N MET A 218 1.84 -15.15 7.79
CA MET A 218 1.83 -14.41 6.52
C MET A 218 1.08 -13.09 6.63
N PRO A 219 1.50 -12.02 5.92
CA PRO A 219 0.71 -10.80 5.82
C PRO A 219 -0.52 -11.08 4.95
N ILE A 220 -1.72 -11.01 5.52
CA ILE A 220 -2.96 -11.24 4.78
C ILE A 220 -3.45 -9.94 4.14
N HIS A 221 -3.84 -10.00 2.87
CA HIS A 221 -4.78 -9.05 2.32
C HIS A 221 -6.09 -9.78 2.05
N CYS A 222 -7.21 -9.29 2.59
CA CYS A 222 -8.52 -9.86 2.27
C CYS A 222 -9.61 -8.80 2.21
N ILE A 223 -10.60 -9.05 1.36
CA ILE A 223 -11.86 -8.32 1.34
C ILE A 223 -12.97 -9.37 1.41
N CYS A 224 -13.88 -9.20 2.35
CA CYS A 224 -15.03 -10.05 2.58
C CYS A 224 -16.29 -9.20 2.43
N VAL A 225 -17.32 -9.73 1.78
CA VAL A 225 -18.63 -9.07 1.60
C VAL A 225 -19.73 -10.03 2.00
N LYS A 226 -20.72 -9.52 2.72
CA LYS A 226 -21.88 -10.28 3.15
C LYS A 226 -23.15 -9.44 3.02
N GLY A 227 -24.17 -10.01 2.40
CA GLY A 227 -25.53 -9.49 2.41
C GLY A 227 -26.38 -10.34 3.33
N ASN A 228 -27.17 -9.68 4.18
CA ASN A 228 -28.09 -10.32 5.10
C ASN A 228 -29.49 -9.75 4.86
N LYS A 229 -30.40 -10.61 4.38
CA LYS A 229 -31.78 -10.29 4.06
C LYS A 229 -32.61 -9.95 5.29
N ALA A 230 -32.40 -10.69 6.38
CA ALA A 230 -33.15 -10.48 7.62
C ALA A 230 -32.76 -9.17 8.30
N ALA A 231 -31.46 -8.85 8.34
CA ALA A 231 -30.94 -7.60 8.87
C ALA A 231 -31.06 -6.43 7.88
N ARG A 232 -31.35 -6.72 6.59
CA ARG A 232 -31.37 -5.76 5.48
C ARG A 232 -30.04 -5.01 5.32
N THR A 233 -28.92 -5.70 5.48
CA THR A 233 -27.59 -5.09 5.39
C THR A 233 -26.75 -5.66 4.27
N ILE A 234 -25.85 -4.83 3.74
CA ILE A 234 -24.63 -5.28 3.09
C ILE A 234 -23.45 -4.74 3.88
N GLN A 235 -22.58 -5.63 4.33
CA GLN A 235 -21.38 -5.29 5.07
C GLN A 235 -20.15 -5.84 4.37
N ALA A 236 -19.02 -5.17 4.57
CA ALA A 236 -17.73 -5.65 4.14
C ALA A 236 -16.69 -5.55 5.24
N TYR A 237 -15.72 -6.44 5.17
CA TYR A 237 -14.51 -6.39 5.97
C TYR A 237 -13.30 -6.36 5.05
N LEU A 238 -12.35 -5.48 5.33
CA LEU A 238 -11.11 -5.34 4.59
C LEU A 238 -9.94 -5.43 5.56
N GLU A 239 -8.95 -6.22 5.21
CA GLU A 239 -7.70 -6.34 5.95
C GLU A 239 -6.52 -6.19 5.00
N TYR A 240 -5.57 -5.31 5.31
CA TYR A 240 -4.32 -5.14 4.58
C TYR A 240 -3.12 -5.40 5.47
N PHE A 241 -2.17 -6.18 4.96
CA PHE A 241 -0.95 -6.65 5.62
C PHE A 241 -1.16 -7.40 6.96
N GLY A 242 -2.38 -7.81 7.27
CA GLY A 242 -2.74 -8.27 8.61
C GLY A 242 -2.74 -7.16 9.69
N ILE A 243 -2.60 -5.89 9.28
CA ILE A 243 -2.37 -4.74 10.15
C ILE A 243 -3.58 -3.81 10.12
N LEU A 244 -3.93 -3.30 8.94
CA LEU A 244 -5.09 -2.42 8.80
C LEU A 244 -6.34 -3.28 8.73
N ARG A 245 -7.29 -3.07 9.64
CA ARG A 245 -8.57 -3.79 9.69
C ARG A 245 -9.72 -2.80 9.64
N ILE A 246 -10.59 -2.95 8.65
CA ILE A 246 -11.68 -2.01 8.35
C ILE A 246 -12.98 -2.77 8.22
N VAL A 247 -14.01 -2.30 8.91
CA VAL A 247 -15.41 -2.71 8.68
C VAL A 247 -16.10 -1.61 7.89
N ILE A 248 -16.91 -2.00 6.92
CA ILE A 248 -17.64 -1.11 6.01
C ILE A 248 -19.11 -1.50 6.04
N SER A 249 -19.99 -0.55 6.31
CA SER A 249 -21.44 -0.72 6.15
C SER A 249 -21.86 -0.15 4.79
N LEU A 250 -21.98 -1.02 3.80
CA LEU A 250 -22.30 -0.63 2.42
C LEU A 250 -23.79 -0.33 2.23
N SER A 251 -24.65 -1.05 2.94
CA SER A 251 -26.10 -0.83 2.94
C SER A 251 -26.75 -1.22 4.26
N ALA A 252 -27.84 -0.51 4.62
CA ALA A 252 -28.77 -0.84 5.69
C ALA A 252 -30.24 -0.88 5.21
N ASP A 253 -30.47 -0.90 3.89
CA ASP A 253 -31.78 -1.02 3.26
C ASP A 253 -31.87 -2.19 2.26
N TYR A 254 -30.91 -3.12 2.30
CA TYR A 254 -30.79 -4.24 1.36
C TYR A 254 -32.03 -5.14 1.32
N GLU A 255 -32.47 -5.48 0.12
CA GLU A 255 -33.68 -6.29 -0.13
C GLU A 255 -33.42 -7.60 -0.88
N GLY A 256 -32.16 -7.90 -1.19
CA GLY A 256 -31.80 -9.12 -1.90
C GLY A 256 -31.70 -10.36 -1.00
N ASP A 257 -31.22 -11.45 -1.58
CA ASP A 257 -31.01 -12.71 -0.85
C ASP A 257 -29.67 -12.73 -0.12
N ASP A 258 -29.54 -13.61 0.88
CA ASP A 258 -28.30 -13.78 1.62
C ASP A 258 -27.15 -14.17 0.70
N PHE A 259 -26.00 -13.53 0.89
CA PHE A 259 -24.77 -13.91 0.19
C PHE A 259 -23.56 -13.70 1.08
N LYS A 260 -22.50 -14.46 0.81
CA LYS A 260 -21.23 -14.40 1.51
C LYS A 260 -20.11 -14.69 0.53
N HIS A 261 -19.14 -13.79 0.40
CA HIS A 261 -18.01 -13.97 -0.50
C HIS A 261 -16.75 -13.30 0.03
N SER A 262 -15.59 -13.88 -0.29
CA SER A 262 -14.28 -13.35 0.11
C SER A 262 -13.29 -13.45 -1.03
N TYR A 263 -12.35 -12.51 -1.06
CA TYR A 263 -11.14 -12.57 -1.88
C TYR A 263 -9.93 -12.26 -0.99
N ALA A 264 -8.96 -13.18 -0.93
CA ALA A 264 -7.77 -13.04 -0.11
C ALA A 264 -6.51 -13.45 -0.88
N ILE A 265 -5.39 -12.76 -0.58
CA ILE A 265 -4.09 -13.00 -1.22
C ILE A 265 -2.93 -12.92 -0.22
N ASP A 266 -1.89 -13.71 -0.47
CA ASP A 266 -0.55 -13.48 0.07
C ASP A 266 0.11 -12.41 -0.82
N PRO A 267 0.26 -11.14 -0.37
CA PRO A 267 0.84 -10.09 -1.19
C PRO A 267 2.33 -10.29 -1.44
N THR A 268 3.01 -11.17 -0.68
CA THR A 268 4.45 -11.49 -0.85
C THR A 268 4.70 -12.47 -1.99
N LYS A 269 3.67 -13.25 -2.37
CA LYS A 269 3.72 -14.21 -3.48
C LYS A 269 2.79 -13.83 -4.63
N GLY A 270 1.75 -13.04 -4.35
CA GLY A 270 0.68 -12.77 -5.28
C GLY A 270 -0.29 -13.96 -5.45
N GLU A 271 -0.35 -14.86 -4.48
CA GLU A 271 -1.13 -16.09 -4.54
C GLU A 271 -2.47 -15.91 -3.81
N GLU A 272 -3.56 -16.30 -4.46
CA GLU A 272 -4.90 -16.30 -3.86
C GLU A 272 -5.07 -17.47 -2.90
N PHE A 273 -5.86 -17.27 -1.84
CA PHE A 273 -6.28 -18.34 -0.94
C PHE A 273 -7.70 -18.10 -0.43
N ALA A 274 -8.34 -19.17 0.05
CA ALA A 274 -9.68 -19.09 0.61
C ALA A 274 -9.64 -18.65 2.08
N VAL A 275 -10.56 -17.78 2.47
CA VAL A 275 -10.81 -17.42 3.86
C VAL A 275 -12.28 -17.60 4.17
N ASP A 276 -12.57 -18.23 5.31
CA ASP A 276 -13.87 -18.16 5.92
C ASP A 276 -13.87 -17.03 6.96
N PHE A 277 -15.04 -16.41 7.14
CA PHE A 277 -15.19 -15.22 7.96
C PHE A 277 -16.56 -15.16 8.61
N ASP A 278 -16.70 -14.39 9.68
CA ASP A 278 -18.01 -14.05 10.23
C ASP A 278 -18.16 -12.54 10.39
N LEU A 279 -19.32 -12.04 10.00
CA LEU A 279 -19.63 -10.62 9.89
C LEU A 279 -21.14 -10.47 10.02
N ASP A 280 -21.64 -9.99 11.16
CA ASP A 280 -23.06 -9.69 11.36
C ASP A 280 -23.18 -8.57 12.40
N PHE A 281 -22.73 -7.37 12.06
CA PHE A 281 -22.82 -6.24 12.98
C PHE A 281 -24.21 -5.61 12.91
N ASP A 282 -24.79 -5.31 14.06
CA ASP A 282 -25.96 -4.44 14.11
C ASP A 282 -25.58 -2.95 13.98
N GLU A 283 -26.58 -2.07 13.86
CA GLU A 283 -26.37 -0.64 13.69
C GLU A 283 -25.69 0.03 14.91
N LEU A 284 -25.88 -0.50 16.13
CA LEU A 284 -25.21 0.01 17.32
C LEU A 284 -23.73 -0.38 17.33
N GLU A 285 -23.41 -1.60 16.91
CA GLU A 285 -22.03 -2.07 16.76
C GLU A 285 -21.30 -1.29 15.66
N ILE A 286 -21.94 -1.07 14.51
CA ILE A 286 -21.38 -0.26 13.42
C ILE A 286 -21.03 1.16 13.92
N ARG A 287 -21.93 1.81 14.67
CA ARG A 287 -21.66 3.14 15.23
C ARG A 287 -20.45 3.15 16.15
N LYS A 288 -20.33 2.16 17.04
CA LYS A 288 -19.15 2.04 17.94
C LYS A 288 -17.85 1.80 17.19
N ILE A 289 -17.90 1.11 16.05
CA ILE A 289 -16.71 0.87 15.21
C ILE A 289 -16.26 2.18 14.52
N TYR A 290 -17.16 3.15 14.34
CA TYR A 290 -16.88 4.41 13.65
C TYR A 290 -16.40 5.52 14.60
N GLU A 291 -16.52 5.31 15.92
CA GLU A 291 -16.01 6.19 16.98
C GLU A 291 -14.52 5.96 17.26
#